data_AF-A0A370VXQ3-F1
#
_entry.id   AF-A0A370VXQ3-F1
#
_cell.length_a   1.000
_cell.length_b   1.000
_cell.length_c   1.000
_cell.angle_alpha   90.00
_cell.angle_beta   90.00
_cell.angle_gamma   90.00
#
_symmetry.space_group_name_H-M   'P 1'
#
loop_
_entity.id
_entity.type
_entity.pdbx_description
1 polymer ?
#
loop_
_entity_poly.entity_id
_entity_poly.type
_entity_poly.pdbx_seq_one_letter_code
_entity_poly.pdbx_strand_id
1 'polypeptide(L)'
;MNREIAVVAFAQTDHRRTSEELSEVELLMPVLHDVLARTGLRTADLDFVCSGSSDYLAGRAFSFTLALDGVGAWPPISESHVEMDGAWALYEAWTKLRTGDADTALVYAYGKSSPGSLRDVLTRQLDPYYVAPLWPDSIALAALQAQALIDAGDTDEPALAAVAARNRENAAANPHAQLRGPVPHGDHVVRPLRRGDCPPVGDGAAAVILAAGERARALTERPAWIRGIDHRVEAHGLGVRDLTDSPSTRIAAERAGVFERPVDTAELHAPFTSQEIVLRKALRLGDGVRVNPSGGALAAHPVMAAGLIRIGEAAARIHRGASDRALAHATSGPCLQQNLVVVLEGDPR
;
A
#
# COMPACT_ATOMS: atom_id res chain seq x y z
N MET A 1 -7.44 -7.01 -27.28
CA MET A 1 -5.98 -6.76 -27.18
C MET A 1 -5.56 -6.98 -25.74
N ASN A 2 -4.81 -8.06 -25.46
CA ASN A 2 -4.36 -8.37 -24.10
C ASN A 2 -2.92 -7.83 -23.95
N ARG A 3 -2.80 -6.53 -23.66
CA ARG A 3 -1.50 -5.87 -23.51
C ARG A 3 -0.93 -6.19 -22.12
N GLU A 4 0.26 -6.76 -22.09
CA GLU A 4 0.98 -7.02 -20.84
C GLU A 4 1.59 -5.72 -20.31
N ILE A 5 1.42 -5.47 -19.01
CA ILE A 5 1.93 -4.29 -18.30
C ILE A 5 2.72 -4.78 -17.11
N ALA A 6 3.88 -4.19 -16.86
CA ALA A 6 4.74 -4.54 -15.74
C ALA A 6 5.12 -3.31 -14.92
N VAL A 7 5.38 -3.55 -13.63
CA VAL A 7 6.19 -2.65 -12.81
C VAL A 7 7.65 -2.89 -13.17
N VAL A 8 8.34 -1.85 -13.67
CA VAL A 8 9.72 -1.97 -14.14
C VAL A 8 10.75 -1.33 -13.21
N ALA A 9 10.31 -0.39 -12.39
CA ALA A 9 11.13 0.21 -11.35
C ALA A 9 10.27 0.65 -10.17
N PHE A 10 10.89 0.66 -8.99
CA PHE A 10 10.30 1.09 -7.72
C PHE A 10 11.37 1.81 -6.89
N ALA A 11 10.97 2.90 -6.25
CA ALA A 11 11.76 3.63 -5.26
C ALA A 11 10.85 4.11 -4.12
N GLN A 12 11.43 4.31 -2.94
CA GLN A 12 10.74 4.85 -1.76
C GLN A 12 11.71 5.62 -0.88
N THR A 13 11.19 6.49 -0.03
CA THR A 13 11.96 7.19 1.02
C THR A 13 12.25 6.28 2.21
N ASP A 14 13.20 6.70 3.04
CA ASP A 14 13.25 6.23 4.42
C ASP A 14 12.07 6.80 5.22
N HIS A 15 11.32 5.92 5.90
CA HIS A 15 10.16 6.33 6.66
C HIS A 15 10.55 6.89 8.01
N ARG A 16 10.03 8.08 8.34
CA ARG A 16 10.36 8.79 9.58
C ARG A 16 9.11 9.13 10.36
N ARG A 17 9.24 9.29 11.68
CA ARG A 17 8.12 9.75 12.53
C ARG A 17 7.62 11.13 12.11
N THR A 18 8.56 11.99 11.71
CA THR A 18 8.38 13.38 11.30
C THR A 18 9.45 13.72 10.27
N SER A 19 9.09 14.49 9.26
CA SER A 19 10.01 15.11 8.31
C SER A 19 9.69 16.61 8.20
N GLU A 20 9.66 17.34 9.32
CA GLU A 20 9.28 18.77 9.37
C GLU A 20 10.17 19.66 8.49
N GLU A 21 11.40 19.23 8.27
CA GLU A 21 12.41 19.91 7.47
C GLU A 21 12.18 19.81 5.96
N LEU A 22 11.26 18.95 5.50
CA LEU A 22 11.00 18.70 4.08
C LEU A 22 9.56 19.08 3.72
N SER A 23 9.40 19.84 2.64
CA SER A 23 8.13 19.89 1.91
C SER A 23 7.78 18.54 1.28
N GLU A 24 6.53 18.38 0.86
CA GLU A 24 6.05 17.20 0.12
C GLU A 24 6.84 16.99 -1.18
N VAL A 25 7.22 18.10 -1.84
CA VAL A 25 8.06 18.10 -3.05
C VAL A 25 9.47 17.59 -2.71
N GLU A 26 10.12 18.15 -1.70
CA GLU A 26 11.47 17.73 -1.29
C GLU A 26 11.51 16.28 -0.79
N LEU A 27 10.40 15.76 -0.26
CA LEU A 27 10.24 14.35 0.08
C LEU A 27 10.16 13.46 -1.17
N LEU A 28 9.48 13.91 -2.22
CA LEU A 28 9.28 13.16 -3.47
C LEU A 28 10.50 13.18 -4.40
N MET A 29 11.19 14.31 -4.51
CA MET A 29 12.26 14.52 -5.50
C MET A 29 13.32 13.41 -5.52
N PRO A 30 13.88 12.96 -4.38
CA PRO A 30 14.85 11.87 -4.37
C PRO A 30 14.27 10.55 -4.92
N VAL A 31 12.99 10.27 -4.65
CA VAL A 31 12.29 9.06 -5.09
C VAL A 31 12.07 9.09 -6.60
N LEU A 32 11.63 10.25 -7.12
CA LEU A 32 11.43 10.45 -8.56
C LEU A 32 12.75 10.32 -9.33
N HIS A 33 13.82 10.92 -8.82
CA HIS A 33 15.15 10.79 -9.42
C HIS A 33 15.65 9.35 -9.40
N ASP A 34 15.48 8.61 -8.30
CA ASP A 34 15.91 7.21 -8.21
C ASP A 34 15.16 6.33 -9.22
N VAL A 35 13.83 6.43 -9.29
CA VAL A 35 13.04 5.57 -10.19
C VAL A 35 13.33 5.84 -11.67
N LEU A 36 13.56 7.11 -12.03
CA LEU A 36 13.95 7.50 -13.39
C LEU A 36 15.38 7.05 -13.72
N ALA A 37 16.33 7.23 -12.79
CA ALA A 37 17.71 6.80 -12.97
C ALA A 37 17.83 5.28 -13.20
N ARG A 38 17.01 4.48 -12.50
CA ARG A 38 16.97 3.02 -12.67
C ARG A 38 16.49 2.56 -14.05
N THR A 39 15.70 3.37 -14.73
CA THR A 39 15.13 3.05 -16.04
C THR A 39 15.83 3.77 -17.20
N GLY A 40 16.64 4.80 -16.90
CA GLY A 40 17.23 5.69 -17.90
C GLY A 40 16.21 6.59 -18.59
N LEU A 41 14.96 6.62 -18.12
CA LEU A 41 13.93 7.51 -18.63
C LEU A 41 14.16 8.94 -18.14
N ARG A 42 13.75 9.90 -18.95
CA ARG A 42 13.51 11.28 -18.54
C ARG A 42 12.02 11.48 -18.38
N THR A 43 11.62 12.53 -17.67
CA THR A 43 10.21 12.93 -17.56
C THR A 43 9.54 13.14 -18.92
N ALA A 44 10.29 13.65 -19.90
CA ALA A 44 9.83 13.81 -21.29
C ALA A 44 9.54 12.49 -22.03
N ASP A 45 10.02 11.36 -21.52
CA ASP A 45 9.83 10.04 -22.12
C ASP A 45 8.63 9.29 -21.49
N LEU A 46 7.91 9.91 -20.55
CA LEU A 46 6.72 9.37 -19.89
C LEU A 46 5.45 9.82 -20.61
N ASP A 47 4.55 8.89 -20.92
CA ASP A 47 3.28 9.20 -21.59
C ASP A 47 2.18 9.63 -20.61
N PHE A 48 2.26 9.15 -19.37
CA PHE A 48 1.27 9.42 -18.33
C PHE A 48 1.91 9.54 -16.95
N VAL A 49 1.37 10.43 -16.13
CA VAL A 49 1.75 10.60 -14.73
C VAL A 49 0.49 10.45 -13.88
N CYS A 50 0.56 9.68 -12.80
CA CYS A 50 -0.56 9.54 -11.88
C CYS A 50 -0.11 9.64 -10.43
N SER A 51 -0.79 10.48 -9.66
CA SER A 51 -0.42 10.77 -8.27
C SER A 51 -1.47 10.25 -7.29
N GLY A 52 -1.04 9.63 -6.19
CA GLY A 52 -1.88 9.24 -5.07
C GLY A 52 -1.51 10.01 -3.80
N SER A 53 -2.39 10.84 -3.27
CA SER A 53 -2.14 11.57 -2.03
C SER A 53 -3.45 12.08 -1.41
N SER A 54 -3.35 12.79 -0.28
CA SER A 54 -4.51 13.50 0.25
C SER A 54 -4.17 14.81 0.96
N ASP A 55 -4.93 15.85 0.64
CA ASP A 55 -4.81 17.21 1.21
C ASP A 55 -5.09 17.23 2.72
N TYR A 56 -5.97 16.36 3.19
CA TYR A 56 -6.41 16.35 4.59
C TYR A 56 -5.30 15.96 5.57
N LEU A 57 -4.30 15.19 5.13
CA LEU A 57 -3.19 14.76 5.99
C LEU A 57 -2.28 15.93 6.35
N ALA A 58 -1.96 16.77 5.37
CA ALA A 58 -1.14 17.97 5.56
C ALA A 58 -1.94 19.18 6.05
N GLY A 59 -3.28 19.13 5.95
CA GLY A 59 -4.16 20.25 6.29
C GLY A 59 -4.00 21.44 5.33
N ARG A 60 -3.57 21.18 4.10
CA ARG A 60 -3.29 22.18 3.06
C ARG A 60 -4.18 21.94 1.86
N ALA A 61 -4.84 22.99 1.38
CA ALA A 61 -5.63 22.89 0.15
C ALA A 61 -4.71 22.81 -1.08
N PHE A 62 -5.07 21.96 -2.04
CA PHE A 62 -4.34 21.75 -3.29
C PHE A 62 -2.89 21.31 -3.09
N SER A 63 -2.58 20.56 -2.03
CA SER A 63 -1.22 20.09 -1.75
C SER A 63 -0.69 19.18 -2.86
N PHE A 64 -1.57 18.42 -3.52
CA PHE A 64 -1.21 17.61 -4.69
C PHE A 64 -0.68 18.44 -5.87
N THR A 65 -1.16 19.68 -6.06
CA THR A 65 -0.67 20.54 -7.15
C THR A 65 0.78 20.95 -6.95
N LEU A 66 1.22 21.10 -5.70
CA LEU A 66 2.61 21.39 -5.37
C LEU A 66 3.51 20.19 -5.68
N ALA A 67 3.03 18.96 -5.47
CA ALA A 67 3.80 17.76 -5.79
C ALA A 67 4.17 17.67 -7.28
N LEU A 68 3.39 18.28 -8.18
CA LEU A 68 3.70 18.38 -9.61
C LEU A 68 4.95 19.19 -9.90
N ASP A 69 5.34 20.13 -9.04
CA ASP A 69 6.60 20.87 -9.19
C ASP A 69 7.80 19.92 -9.14
N GLY A 70 7.67 18.79 -8.42
CA GLY A 70 8.70 17.75 -8.38
C GLY A 70 8.79 16.89 -9.64
N VAL A 71 7.70 16.77 -10.40
CA VAL A 71 7.69 16.06 -11.70
C VAL A 71 8.11 17.00 -12.83
N GLY A 72 7.73 18.27 -12.74
CA GLY A 72 7.94 19.29 -13.75
C GLY A 72 6.83 19.32 -14.78
N ALA A 73 6.44 20.53 -15.20
CA ALA A 73 5.34 20.76 -16.13
C ALA A 73 5.75 20.77 -17.62
N TRP A 74 7.04 20.66 -17.93
CA TRP A 74 7.57 20.74 -19.31
C TRP A 74 8.52 19.57 -19.64
N PRO A 75 8.35 18.89 -20.81
CA PRO A 75 7.26 19.07 -21.78
C PRO A 75 5.89 18.79 -21.16
N PRO A 76 4.78 19.24 -21.77
CA PRO A 76 3.46 19.12 -21.16
C PRO A 76 3.16 17.67 -20.81
N ILE A 77 2.90 17.42 -19.53
CA ILE A 77 2.58 16.10 -19.02
C ILE A 77 1.07 15.86 -19.07
N SER A 78 0.67 14.61 -19.32
CA SER A 78 -0.69 14.16 -19.03
C SER A 78 -0.69 13.63 -17.60
N GLU A 79 -1.24 14.39 -16.66
CA GLU A 79 -1.33 14.00 -15.26
C GLU A 79 -2.77 13.78 -14.79
N SER A 80 -2.93 12.82 -13.88
CA SER A 80 -4.17 12.62 -13.13
C SER A 80 -3.87 12.41 -11.65
N HIS A 81 -4.72 13.00 -10.80
CA HIS A 81 -4.62 12.88 -9.36
C HIS A 81 -5.77 12.02 -8.79
N VAL A 82 -5.39 10.99 -8.04
CA VAL A 82 -6.30 10.15 -7.26
C VAL A 82 -6.16 10.53 -5.78
N GLU A 83 -7.24 11.04 -5.19
CA GLU A 83 -7.31 11.39 -3.75
C GLU A 83 -7.44 10.13 -2.87
N MET A 84 -6.49 9.20 -3.01
CA MET A 84 -6.39 7.93 -2.29
C MET A 84 -4.93 7.45 -2.26
N ASP A 85 -4.71 6.25 -1.71
CA ASP A 85 -3.40 5.61 -1.73
C ASP A 85 -2.90 5.37 -3.16
N GLY A 86 -1.59 5.51 -3.37
CA GLY A 86 -0.93 5.32 -4.66
C GLY A 86 -1.19 3.98 -5.34
N ALA A 87 -1.67 2.96 -4.62
CA ALA A 87 -2.17 1.72 -5.23
C ALA A 87 -3.37 1.95 -6.16
N TRP A 88 -4.27 2.89 -5.84
CA TRP A 88 -5.39 3.26 -6.72
C TRP A 88 -4.93 4.16 -7.87
N ALA A 89 -3.95 5.04 -7.64
CA ALA A 89 -3.27 5.76 -8.73
C ALA A 89 -2.60 4.78 -9.73
N LEU A 90 -2.02 3.69 -9.23
CA LEU A 90 -1.48 2.61 -10.04
C LEU A 90 -2.58 1.91 -10.85
N TYR A 91 -3.76 1.67 -10.27
CA TYR A 91 -4.90 1.09 -10.97
C TYR A 91 -5.35 1.97 -12.14
N GLU A 92 -5.41 3.28 -11.94
CA GLU A 92 -5.77 4.23 -12.99
C GLU A 92 -4.71 4.26 -14.10
N ALA A 93 -3.43 4.37 -13.75
CA ALA A 93 -2.33 4.32 -14.72
C ALA A 93 -2.32 2.99 -15.49
N TRP A 94 -2.55 1.87 -14.81
CA TRP A 94 -2.71 0.57 -15.46
C TRP A 94 -3.87 0.58 -16.46
N THR A 95 -5.02 1.15 -16.08
CA THR A 95 -6.19 1.29 -16.96
C THR A 95 -5.86 2.13 -18.18
N LYS A 96 -5.14 3.25 -18.01
CA LYS A 96 -4.69 4.10 -19.12
C LYS A 96 -3.78 3.33 -20.08
N LEU A 97 -2.79 2.58 -19.58
CA LEU A 97 -1.92 1.75 -20.41
C LEU A 97 -2.68 0.63 -21.15
N ARG A 98 -3.73 0.08 -20.53
CA ARG A 98 -4.62 -0.93 -21.15
C ARG A 98 -5.40 -0.39 -22.34
N THR A 99 -5.68 0.92 -22.40
CA THR A 99 -6.36 1.54 -23.55
C THR A 99 -5.49 1.57 -24.80
N GLY A 100 -4.16 1.58 -24.64
CA GLY A 100 -3.21 1.74 -25.74
C GLY A 100 -2.79 3.19 -26.00
N ASP A 101 -3.36 4.17 -25.28
CA ASP A 101 -3.01 5.60 -25.42
C ASP A 101 -1.65 5.97 -24.79
N ALA A 102 -1.11 5.11 -23.94
CA ALA A 102 0.14 5.34 -23.21
C ALA A 102 0.90 4.02 -23.07
N ASP A 103 2.23 4.08 -23.15
CA ASP A 103 3.12 2.92 -23.10
C ASP A 103 3.94 2.88 -21.81
N THR A 104 4.12 4.04 -21.21
CA THR A 104 4.86 4.26 -19.96
C THR A 104 4.06 5.16 -19.03
N ALA A 105 4.09 4.86 -17.73
CA ALA A 105 3.52 5.73 -16.72
C ALA A 105 4.40 5.83 -15.47
N LEU A 106 4.53 7.05 -14.95
CA LEU A 106 5.04 7.30 -13.61
C LEU A 106 3.86 7.33 -12.64
N VAL A 107 3.91 6.50 -11.61
CA VAL A 107 2.96 6.55 -10.49
C VAL A 107 3.73 6.92 -9.24
N TYR A 108 3.31 7.97 -8.55
CA TYR A 108 3.95 8.37 -7.30
C TYR A 108 2.91 8.68 -6.23
N ALA A 109 3.32 8.54 -4.98
CA ALA A 109 2.49 8.82 -3.84
C ALA A 109 3.31 9.28 -2.64
N TYR A 110 2.69 10.06 -1.78
CA TYR A 110 3.28 10.48 -0.53
C TYR A 110 2.24 10.52 0.58
N GLY A 111 2.71 10.27 1.79
CA GLY A 111 1.96 10.40 3.02
C GLY A 111 2.75 11.23 4.00
N LYS A 112 2.26 12.44 4.31
CA LYS A 112 2.86 13.31 5.33
C LYS A 112 1.86 13.46 6.48
N SER A 113 1.91 12.53 7.42
CA SER A 113 0.95 12.46 8.53
C SER A 113 1.40 13.28 9.74
N SER A 114 2.68 13.66 9.82
CA SER A 114 3.25 14.40 10.95
C SER A 114 2.66 15.79 11.22
N PRO A 115 2.22 16.59 10.23
CA PRO A 115 1.70 17.95 10.50
C PRO A 115 0.31 17.95 11.12
N GLY A 116 -0.43 16.85 11.02
CA GLY A 116 -1.84 16.75 11.39
C GLY A 116 -2.14 15.67 12.41
N SER A 117 -3.42 15.57 12.75
CA SER A 117 -3.96 14.53 13.62
C SER A 117 -4.61 13.45 12.76
N LEU A 118 -3.95 12.31 12.56
CA LEU A 118 -4.55 11.17 11.85
C LEU A 118 -5.87 10.73 12.48
N ARG A 119 -5.97 10.81 13.81
CA ARG A 119 -7.23 10.54 14.52
C ARG A 119 -8.35 11.44 13.98
N ASP A 120 -8.14 12.75 14.00
CA ASP A 120 -9.20 13.69 13.62
C ASP A 120 -9.51 13.63 12.12
N VAL A 121 -8.50 13.41 11.27
CA VAL A 121 -8.69 13.27 9.82
C VAL A 121 -9.44 11.98 9.48
N LEU A 122 -9.01 10.83 10.01
CA LEU A 122 -9.60 9.53 9.66
C LEU A 122 -11.01 9.36 10.27
N THR A 123 -11.29 9.92 11.44
CA THR A 123 -12.64 9.86 12.05
C THR A 123 -13.68 10.60 11.20
N ARG A 124 -13.29 11.62 10.43
CA ARG A 124 -14.18 12.35 9.52
C ARG A 124 -14.60 11.55 8.28
N GLN A 125 -13.93 10.45 7.99
CA GLN A 125 -14.28 9.57 6.87
C GLN A 125 -15.45 8.66 7.20
N LEU A 126 -15.87 8.59 8.46
CA LEU A 126 -16.97 7.76 8.92
C LEU A 126 -18.32 8.37 8.55
N ASP A 127 -19.37 7.54 8.58
CA ASP A 127 -20.73 7.98 8.34
C ASP A 127 -21.07 9.19 9.24
N PRO A 128 -21.50 10.34 8.67
CA PRO A 128 -21.62 11.58 9.40
C PRO A 128 -22.81 11.63 10.37
N TYR A 129 -23.74 10.69 10.28
CA TYR A 129 -25.00 10.73 11.04
C TYR A 129 -24.97 9.82 12.27
N TYR A 130 -24.34 8.66 12.17
CA TYR A 130 -24.42 7.62 13.20
C TYR A 130 -23.06 7.32 13.84
N VAL A 131 -21.98 7.30 13.06
CA VAL A 131 -20.67 6.84 13.55
C VAL A 131 -19.74 8.00 13.86
N ALA A 132 -19.58 8.95 12.94
CA ALA A 132 -18.69 10.11 13.15
C ALA A 132 -19.04 10.92 14.41
N PRO A 133 -20.33 11.14 14.79
CA PRO A 133 -20.66 11.84 16.03
C PRO A 133 -20.17 11.15 17.31
N LEU A 134 -19.92 9.84 17.27
CA LEU A 134 -19.34 9.08 18.40
C LEU A 134 -17.82 9.23 18.49
N TRP A 135 -17.19 9.77 17.43
CA TRP A 135 -15.77 10.06 17.31
C TRP A 135 -14.80 8.88 17.57
N PRO A 136 -15.08 7.64 17.08
CA PRO A 136 -14.13 6.56 17.23
C PRO A 136 -12.91 6.81 16.32
N ASP A 137 -11.71 6.58 16.86
CA ASP A 137 -10.48 6.64 16.06
C ASP A 137 -10.22 5.31 15.34
N SER A 138 -9.23 5.31 14.44
CA SER A 138 -8.89 4.11 13.66
C SER A 138 -8.43 2.93 14.53
N ILE A 139 -7.82 3.19 15.69
CA ILE A 139 -7.36 2.16 16.62
C ILE A 139 -8.56 1.52 17.32
N ALA A 140 -9.54 2.32 17.76
CA ALA A 140 -10.76 1.83 18.37
C ALA A 140 -11.58 0.97 17.39
N LEU A 141 -11.67 1.38 16.13
CA LEU A 141 -12.34 0.58 15.10
C LEU A 141 -11.60 -0.75 14.82
N ALA A 142 -10.27 -0.71 14.74
CA ALA A 142 -9.46 -1.92 14.60
C ALA A 142 -9.55 -2.84 15.84
N ALA A 143 -9.72 -2.26 17.04
CA ALA A 143 -9.90 -3.01 18.27
C ALA A 143 -11.26 -3.74 18.29
N LEU A 144 -12.33 -3.12 17.77
CA LEU A 144 -13.62 -3.80 17.56
C LEU A 144 -13.47 -4.99 16.61
N GLN A 145 -12.73 -4.84 15.51
CA GLN A 145 -12.43 -5.94 14.60
C GLN A 145 -11.60 -7.04 15.27
N ALA A 146 -10.58 -6.67 16.06
CA ALA A 146 -9.77 -7.62 16.80
C ALA A 146 -10.59 -8.39 17.84
N GLN A 147 -11.47 -7.70 18.58
CA GLN A 147 -12.35 -8.34 19.56
C GLN A 147 -13.32 -9.30 18.88
N ALA A 148 -13.91 -8.93 17.74
CA ALA A 148 -14.79 -9.81 16.98
C ALA A 148 -14.09 -11.11 16.54
N LEU A 149 -12.82 -11.02 16.12
CA LEU A 149 -12.01 -12.20 15.75
C LEU A 149 -11.72 -13.09 16.97
N ILE A 150 -11.43 -12.50 18.13
CA ILE A 150 -11.19 -13.24 19.37
C ILE A 150 -12.47 -13.95 19.83
N ASP A 151 -13.60 -13.24 19.81
CA ASP A 151 -14.90 -13.80 20.20
C ASP A 151 -15.35 -14.94 19.27
N ALA A 152 -14.98 -14.85 17.98
CA ALA A 152 -15.20 -15.92 17.00
C ALA A 152 -14.22 -17.09 17.12
N GLY A 153 -13.16 -16.96 17.92
CA GLY A 153 -12.10 -17.97 18.05
C GLY A 153 -11.13 -18.02 16.88
N ASP A 154 -11.13 -17.02 15.99
CA ASP A 154 -10.22 -16.93 14.85
C ASP A 154 -8.78 -16.51 15.27
N THR A 155 -8.63 -15.89 16.44
CA THR A 155 -7.33 -15.43 16.96
C THR A 155 -7.35 -15.20 18.48
N ASP A 156 -6.19 -14.87 19.05
CA ASP A 156 -6.02 -14.45 20.44
C ASP A 156 -4.91 -13.37 20.58
N GLU A 157 -4.81 -12.70 21.72
CA GLU A 157 -3.78 -11.67 21.95
C GLU A 157 -2.33 -12.18 21.71
N PRO A 158 -1.95 -13.41 22.13
CA PRO A 158 -0.66 -14.00 21.78
C PRO A 158 -0.41 -14.12 20.26
N ALA A 159 -1.39 -14.56 19.47
CA ALA A 159 -1.28 -14.66 18.03
C ALA A 159 -1.12 -13.29 17.36
N LEU A 160 -1.86 -12.28 17.82
CA LEU A 160 -1.69 -10.89 17.37
C LEU A 160 -0.26 -10.38 17.65
N ALA A 161 0.25 -10.63 18.85
CA ALA A 161 1.63 -10.27 19.20
C ALA A 161 2.68 -11.01 18.35
N ALA A 162 2.43 -12.25 17.97
CA ALA A 162 3.30 -13.00 17.07
C ALA A 162 3.35 -12.40 15.65
N VAL A 163 2.21 -11.90 15.13
CA VAL A 163 2.17 -11.16 13.86
C VAL A 163 3.03 -9.90 13.94
N ALA A 164 2.90 -9.12 15.02
CA ALA A 164 3.72 -7.93 15.24
C ALA A 164 5.22 -8.28 15.28
N ALA A 165 5.59 -9.32 16.02
CA ALA A 165 6.98 -9.76 16.15
C ALA A 165 7.58 -10.17 14.79
N ARG A 166 6.84 -10.95 13.99
CA ARG A 166 7.29 -11.39 12.66
C ARG A 166 7.49 -10.22 11.70
N ASN A 167 6.53 -9.29 11.63
CA ASN A 167 6.66 -8.09 10.79
C ASN A 167 7.88 -7.25 11.21
N ARG A 168 8.14 -7.17 12.51
CA ARG A 168 9.26 -6.41 13.05
C ARG A 168 10.62 -7.06 12.81
N GLU A 169 10.70 -8.39 12.86
CA GLU A 169 11.87 -9.15 12.47
C GLU A 169 12.19 -8.94 10.98
N ASN A 170 11.18 -9.05 10.11
CA ASN A 170 11.33 -8.79 8.68
C ASN A 170 11.82 -7.36 8.38
N ALA A 171 11.33 -6.37 9.15
CA ALA A 171 11.73 -4.98 9.03
C ALA A 171 13.23 -4.73 9.31
N ALA A 172 13.92 -5.63 10.02
CA ALA A 172 15.35 -5.47 10.31
C ALA A 172 16.20 -5.43 9.03
N ALA A 173 15.79 -6.18 7.99
CA ALA A 173 16.46 -6.22 6.70
C ALA A 173 16.01 -5.10 5.74
N ASN A 174 14.99 -4.33 6.10
CA ASN A 174 14.48 -3.24 5.25
C ASN A 174 15.14 -1.90 5.62
N PRO A 175 16.01 -1.32 4.77
CA PRO A 175 16.66 -0.04 5.03
C PRO A 175 15.69 1.14 5.11
N HIS A 176 14.45 1.00 4.65
CA HIS A 176 13.45 2.06 4.67
C HIS A 176 12.47 1.94 5.85
N ALA A 177 12.51 0.87 6.65
CA ALA A 177 11.58 0.68 7.76
C ALA A 177 11.81 1.73 8.88
N GLN A 178 10.72 2.37 9.33
CA GLN A 178 10.72 3.35 10.43
C GLN A 178 10.96 2.67 11.78
N LEU A 179 10.33 1.52 12.01
CA LEU A 179 10.44 0.79 13.25
C LEU A 179 11.16 -0.55 13.03
N ARG A 180 12.27 -0.75 13.77
CA ARG A 180 13.08 -1.98 13.79
C ARG A 180 13.38 -2.39 15.23
N GLY A 181 13.86 -3.61 15.44
CA GLY A 181 14.16 -4.13 16.79
C GLY A 181 12.92 -4.62 17.54
N PRO A 182 13.01 -5.08 18.79
CA PRO A 182 11.95 -5.83 19.46
C PRO A 182 10.61 -5.09 19.55
N VAL A 183 9.50 -5.84 19.51
CA VAL A 183 8.16 -5.27 19.70
C VAL A 183 7.98 -4.87 21.17
N PRO A 184 7.48 -3.67 21.46
CA PRO A 184 7.23 -3.25 22.84
C PRO A 184 6.23 -4.16 23.54
N HIS A 185 6.60 -4.67 24.71
CA HIS A 185 5.66 -5.23 25.67
C HIS A 185 4.98 -4.09 26.43
N GLY A 186 3.71 -4.26 26.84
CA GLY A 186 3.02 -3.27 27.66
C GLY A 186 1.50 -3.36 27.61
N ASP A 187 0.87 -2.36 28.22
CA ASP A 187 -0.58 -2.23 28.33
C ASP A 187 -1.28 -2.06 26.97
N HIS A 188 -2.59 -2.31 26.97
CA HIS A 188 -3.46 -2.05 25.83
C HIS A 188 -3.47 -0.56 25.49
N VAL A 189 -3.37 -0.23 24.20
CA VAL A 189 -3.68 1.12 23.70
C VAL A 189 -5.20 1.28 23.67
N VAL A 190 -5.89 0.31 23.06
CA VAL A 190 -7.33 0.09 23.17
C VAL A 190 -7.53 -1.41 23.17
N ARG A 191 -8.15 -1.98 24.22
CA ARG A 191 -8.32 -3.43 24.35
C ARG A 191 -9.06 -4.00 23.13
N PRO A 192 -8.56 -5.08 22.47
CA PRO A 192 -7.43 -5.95 22.86
C PRO A 192 -6.06 -5.57 22.25
N LEU A 193 -5.96 -4.46 21.52
CA LEU A 193 -4.73 -4.06 20.82
C LEU A 193 -3.71 -3.39 21.75
N ARG A 194 -2.46 -3.80 21.63
CA ARG A 194 -1.28 -3.20 22.27
C ARG A 194 -0.52 -2.35 21.28
N ARG A 195 0.54 -1.68 21.75
CA ARG A 195 1.39 -0.81 20.91
C ARG A 195 1.98 -1.55 19.70
N GLY A 196 2.36 -2.82 19.87
CA GLY A 196 2.90 -3.65 18.79
C GLY A 196 1.88 -3.97 17.69
N ASP A 197 0.59 -3.91 18.00
CA ASP A 197 -0.50 -4.21 17.07
C ASP A 197 -0.90 -3.02 16.20
N CYS A 198 -0.38 -1.83 16.52
CA CYS A 198 -0.74 -0.57 15.86
C CYS A 198 0.39 -0.13 14.91
N PRO A 199 0.05 0.53 13.78
CA PRO A 199 1.06 1.03 12.87
C PRO A 199 1.78 2.26 13.47
N PRO A 200 3.06 2.51 13.14
CA PRO A 200 3.64 3.82 13.37
C PRO A 200 2.88 4.88 12.57
N VAL A 201 2.78 6.07 13.13
CA VAL A 201 2.48 7.27 12.33
C VAL A 201 3.80 7.76 11.76
N GLY A 202 3.87 7.95 10.44
CA GLY A 202 5.10 8.36 9.77
C GLY A 202 4.86 9.05 8.45
N ASP A 203 5.92 9.73 8.01
CA ASP A 203 6.03 10.39 6.73
C ASP A 203 6.85 9.54 5.77
N GLY A 204 6.47 9.57 4.50
CA GLY A 204 7.22 8.91 3.43
C GLY A 204 6.57 9.04 2.06
N ALA A 205 7.32 8.67 1.04
CA ALA A 205 6.88 8.69 -0.35
C ALA A 205 7.40 7.48 -1.13
N ALA A 206 6.72 7.16 -2.22
CA ALA A 206 7.03 6.03 -3.09
C ALA A 206 6.70 6.37 -4.54
N ALA A 207 7.45 5.78 -5.48
CA ALA A 207 7.16 5.86 -6.90
C ALA A 207 7.44 4.54 -7.60
N VAL A 208 6.66 4.24 -8.62
CA VAL A 208 6.88 3.14 -9.56
C VAL A 208 6.79 3.63 -11.00
N ILE A 209 7.51 2.95 -11.88
CA ILE A 209 7.30 3.08 -13.33
C ILE A 209 6.56 1.84 -13.82
N LEU A 210 5.45 2.08 -14.53
CA LEU A 210 4.76 1.08 -15.32
C LEU A 210 5.21 1.19 -16.77
N ALA A 211 5.40 0.06 -17.43
CA ALA A 211 5.64 0.00 -18.86
C ALA A 211 4.93 -1.19 -19.48
N ALA A 212 4.57 -1.07 -20.76
CA ALA A 212 3.78 -2.07 -21.44
C ALA A 212 4.51 -2.75 -22.61
N GLY A 213 4.29 -4.05 -22.77
CA GLY A 213 4.90 -4.88 -23.81
C GLY A 213 6.44 -4.82 -23.82
N GLU A 214 7.03 -4.76 -25.02
CA GLU A 214 8.48 -4.73 -25.23
C GLU A 214 9.18 -3.57 -24.51
N ARG A 215 8.47 -2.45 -24.27
CA ARG A 215 9.03 -1.32 -23.53
C ARG A 215 9.43 -1.74 -22.11
N ALA A 216 8.68 -2.65 -21.48
CA ALA A 216 9.02 -3.13 -20.15
C ALA A 216 10.33 -3.93 -20.15
N ARG A 217 10.50 -4.82 -21.13
CA ARG A 217 11.72 -5.64 -21.31
C ARG A 217 12.95 -4.78 -21.62
N ALA A 218 12.76 -3.66 -22.29
CA ALA A 218 13.83 -2.71 -22.58
C ALA A 218 14.26 -1.88 -21.36
N LEU A 219 13.41 -1.75 -20.34
CA LEU A 219 13.65 -0.89 -19.17
C LEU A 219 14.13 -1.67 -17.94
N THR A 220 13.89 -2.97 -17.86
CA THR A 220 14.32 -3.80 -16.74
C THR A 220 14.56 -5.23 -17.20
N GLU A 221 15.61 -5.86 -16.68
CA GLU A 221 16.01 -7.22 -17.07
C GLU A 221 14.93 -8.25 -16.74
N ARG A 222 14.25 -8.08 -15.59
CA ARG A 222 13.21 -9.00 -15.14
C ARG A 222 11.96 -8.24 -14.69
N PRO A 223 11.07 -7.82 -15.62
CA PRO A 223 9.87 -7.08 -15.28
C PRO A 223 8.93 -7.84 -14.34
N ALA A 224 8.25 -7.12 -13.45
CA ALA A 224 7.19 -7.67 -12.62
C ALA A 224 5.84 -7.48 -13.32
N TRP A 225 5.43 -8.46 -14.11
CA TRP A 225 4.21 -8.41 -14.93
C TRP A 225 2.97 -8.46 -14.06
N ILE A 226 2.07 -7.50 -14.23
CA ILE A 226 0.74 -7.49 -13.58
C ILE A 226 -0.14 -8.52 -14.30
N ARG A 227 -0.31 -9.70 -13.69
CA ARG A 227 -1.15 -10.79 -14.22
C ARG A 227 -2.62 -10.59 -13.91
N GLY A 228 -2.91 -9.95 -12.79
CA GLY A 228 -4.26 -9.57 -12.42
C GLY A 228 -4.24 -8.44 -11.40
N ILE A 229 -5.22 -7.56 -11.52
CA ILE A 229 -5.45 -6.47 -10.58
C ILE A 229 -6.95 -6.21 -10.50
N ASP A 230 -7.49 -6.10 -9.29
CA ASP A 230 -8.89 -5.80 -9.05
C ASP A 230 -9.02 -5.07 -7.71
N HIS A 231 -10.00 -4.18 -7.60
CA HIS A 231 -10.35 -3.54 -6.34
C HIS A 231 -11.84 -3.65 -6.06
N ARG A 232 -12.18 -3.79 -4.78
CA ARG A 232 -13.55 -3.96 -4.29
C ARG A 232 -13.76 -3.12 -3.04
N VAL A 233 -15.03 -2.79 -2.80
CA VAL A 233 -15.46 -2.00 -1.65
C VAL A 233 -16.55 -2.75 -0.91
N GLU A 234 -16.51 -2.69 0.41
CA GLU A 234 -17.56 -3.17 1.30
C GLU A 234 -18.48 -2.04 1.71
N ALA A 235 -19.62 -2.40 2.31
CA ALA A 235 -20.57 -1.44 2.83
C ALA A 235 -19.88 -0.44 3.77
N HIS A 236 -20.23 0.84 3.62
CA HIS A 236 -19.63 1.91 4.41
C HIS A 236 -19.94 1.78 5.91
N GLY A 237 -21.17 1.39 6.25
CA GLY A 237 -21.60 1.18 7.63
C GLY A 237 -20.91 -0.02 8.28
N LEU A 238 -20.26 0.20 9.43
CA LEU A 238 -19.61 -0.88 10.19
C LEU A 238 -20.60 -1.94 10.69
N GLY A 239 -21.79 -1.52 11.15
CA GLY A 239 -22.77 -2.42 11.77
C GLY A 239 -23.44 -3.43 10.83
N VAL A 240 -23.23 -3.32 9.52
CA VAL A 240 -23.75 -4.26 8.52
C VAL A 240 -22.68 -5.18 7.95
N ARG A 241 -21.43 -5.07 8.42
CA ARG A 241 -20.30 -5.89 7.99
C ARG A 241 -20.00 -6.97 9.03
N ASP A 242 -19.60 -8.14 8.56
CA ASP A 242 -18.91 -9.12 9.38
C ASP A 242 -17.44 -8.71 9.46
N LEU A 243 -16.99 -8.27 10.64
CA LEU A 243 -15.62 -7.79 10.83
C LEU A 243 -14.58 -8.93 10.84
N THR A 244 -15.02 -10.19 10.88
CA THR A 244 -14.15 -11.38 10.87
C THR A 244 -13.84 -11.92 9.46
N ASP A 245 -14.51 -11.38 8.43
CA ASP A 245 -14.26 -11.68 7.01
C ASP A 245 -13.86 -10.40 6.26
N SER A 246 -13.36 -10.57 5.03
CA SER A 246 -13.26 -9.49 4.05
C SER A 246 -13.73 -9.99 2.68
N PRO A 247 -15.05 -9.92 2.40
CA PRO A 247 -15.60 -10.30 1.11
C PRO A 247 -14.98 -9.54 -0.06
N SER A 248 -14.66 -8.25 0.14
CA SER A 248 -14.02 -7.43 -0.90
C SER A 248 -12.63 -7.95 -1.26
N THR A 249 -11.79 -8.28 -0.28
CA THR A 249 -10.47 -8.88 -0.50
C THR A 249 -10.58 -10.20 -1.25
N ARG A 250 -11.49 -11.08 -0.82
CA ARG A 250 -11.68 -12.40 -1.44
C ARG A 250 -12.14 -12.29 -2.90
N ILE A 251 -13.09 -11.40 -3.20
CA ILE A 251 -13.58 -11.18 -4.57
C ILE A 251 -12.48 -10.55 -5.44
N ALA A 252 -11.75 -9.56 -4.91
CA ALA A 252 -10.62 -8.95 -5.61
C ALA A 252 -9.53 -9.99 -5.93
N ALA A 253 -9.22 -10.87 -4.98
CA ALA A 253 -8.26 -11.95 -5.16
C ALA A 253 -8.71 -12.97 -6.22
N GLU A 254 -9.98 -13.32 -6.26
CA GLU A 254 -10.55 -14.18 -7.30
C GLU A 254 -10.38 -13.54 -8.69
N ARG A 255 -10.74 -12.25 -8.81
CA ARG A 255 -10.66 -11.51 -10.08
C ARG A 255 -9.24 -11.21 -10.53
N ALA A 256 -8.31 -11.04 -9.59
CA ALA A 256 -6.89 -10.88 -9.85
C ALA A 256 -6.17 -12.23 -10.11
N GLY A 257 -6.88 -13.37 -10.08
CA GLY A 257 -6.30 -14.68 -10.37
C GLY A 257 -5.42 -15.23 -9.24
N VAL A 258 -5.56 -14.75 -8.00
CA VAL A 258 -4.74 -15.19 -6.86
C VAL A 258 -4.85 -16.71 -6.67
N PHE A 259 -6.07 -17.26 -6.78
CA PHE A 259 -6.36 -18.66 -6.49
C PHE A 259 -6.02 -19.64 -7.62
N GLU A 260 -5.55 -19.17 -8.76
CA GLU A 260 -5.18 -20.03 -9.89
C GLU A 260 -3.95 -20.89 -9.60
N ARG A 261 -3.01 -20.37 -8.79
CA ARG A 261 -1.80 -21.08 -8.33
C ARG A 261 -1.22 -20.44 -7.07
N PRO A 262 -0.38 -21.15 -6.28
CA PRO A 262 0.23 -20.57 -5.09
C PRO A 262 1.11 -19.36 -5.40
N VAL A 263 1.14 -18.39 -4.47
CA VAL A 263 2.10 -17.28 -4.46
C VAL A 263 3.27 -17.64 -3.54
N ASP A 264 4.47 -17.13 -3.81
CA ASP A 264 5.63 -17.37 -2.93
C ASP A 264 5.77 -16.31 -1.82
N THR A 265 5.18 -15.14 -2.04
CA THR A 265 5.32 -13.96 -1.18
C THR A 265 4.07 -13.12 -1.27
N ALA A 266 3.66 -12.55 -0.13
CA ALA A 266 2.57 -11.61 -0.04
C ALA A 266 3.02 -10.36 0.72
N GLU A 267 2.90 -9.19 0.08
CA GLU A 267 3.06 -7.88 0.69
C GLU A 267 1.66 -7.31 0.97
N LEU A 268 1.21 -7.42 2.22
CA LEU A 268 -0.11 -7.04 2.69
C LEU A 268 -0.08 -5.67 3.36
N HIS A 269 -0.97 -4.78 2.92
CA HIS A 269 -1.26 -3.54 3.64
C HIS A 269 -2.22 -3.86 4.79
N ALA A 270 -1.65 -4.34 5.90
CA ALA A 270 -2.35 -4.61 7.15
C ALA A 270 -1.87 -3.62 8.23
N PRO A 271 -2.48 -2.42 8.34
CA PRO A 271 -2.14 -1.46 9.39
C PRO A 271 -2.18 -2.03 10.81
N PHE A 272 -3.09 -2.99 11.08
CA PHE A 272 -3.22 -3.64 12.38
C PHE A 272 -3.02 -5.16 12.29
N THR A 273 -2.52 -5.78 13.35
CA THR A 273 -2.25 -7.25 13.39
C THR A 273 -3.50 -8.08 13.11
N SER A 274 -4.66 -7.65 13.62
CA SER A 274 -5.96 -8.30 13.38
C SER A 274 -6.32 -8.35 11.89
N GLN A 275 -5.97 -7.31 11.14
CA GLN A 275 -6.25 -7.24 9.71
C GLN A 275 -5.42 -8.24 8.92
N GLU A 276 -4.18 -8.53 9.36
CA GLU A 276 -3.38 -9.57 8.72
C GLU A 276 -4.03 -10.96 8.86
N ILE A 277 -4.66 -11.25 10.01
CA ILE A 277 -5.41 -12.50 10.22
C ILE A 277 -6.55 -12.61 9.20
N VAL A 278 -7.36 -11.56 9.06
CA VAL A 278 -8.47 -11.50 8.09
C VAL A 278 -7.95 -11.66 6.66
N LEU A 279 -6.89 -10.95 6.29
CA LEU A 279 -6.33 -11.00 4.94
C LEU A 279 -5.73 -12.38 4.61
N ARG A 280 -4.99 -13.01 5.52
CA ARG A 280 -4.44 -14.36 5.30
C ARG A 280 -5.56 -15.37 5.05
N LYS A 281 -6.66 -15.29 5.81
CA LYS A 281 -7.87 -16.11 5.65
C LYS A 281 -8.55 -15.84 4.30
N ALA A 282 -8.85 -14.58 3.98
CA ALA A 282 -9.54 -14.18 2.75
C ALA A 282 -8.75 -14.51 1.48
N LEU A 283 -7.41 -14.37 1.53
CA LEU A 283 -6.48 -14.66 0.43
C LEU A 283 -6.03 -16.12 0.37
N ARG A 284 -6.45 -16.96 1.33
CA ARG A 284 -6.09 -18.40 1.42
C ARG A 284 -4.57 -18.62 1.39
N LEU A 285 -3.81 -17.77 2.09
CA LEU A 285 -2.35 -17.86 2.10
C LEU A 285 -1.91 -19.07 2.93
N GLY A 286 -1.23 -20.02 2.30
CA GLY A 286 -0.64 -21.16 2.99
C GLY A 286 0.56 -20.75 3.86
N ASP A 287 0.97 -21.65 4.76
CA ASP A 287 2.08 -21.39 5.70
C ASP A 287 3.45 -21.23 5.02
N GLY A 288 3.60 -21.74 3.80
CA GLY A 288 4.80 -21.55 2.98
C GLY A 288 4.94 -20.16 2.35
N VAL A 289 3.90 -19.32 2.42
CA VAL A 289 3.94 -17.96 1.84
C VAL A 289 4.69 -17.03 2.78
N ARG A 290 5.72 -16.35 2.27
CA ARG A 290 6.41 -15.29 3.03
C ARG A 290 5.53 -14.05 3.08
N VAL A 291 4.97 -13.74 4.24
CA VAL A 291 4.11 -12.56 4.44
C VAL A 291 4.93 -11.38 4.99
N ASN A 292 4.82 -10.24 4.30
CA ASN A 292 5.48 -8.97 4.62
C ASN A 292 6.98 -9.08 4.88
N PRO A 293 7.79 -9.65 3.96
CA PRO A 293 9.24 -9.62 4.10
C PRO A 293 9.82 -8.19 4.15
N SER A 294 9.10 -7.16 3.69
CA SER A 294 9.46 -5.74 3.90
C SER A 294 9.24 -5.24 5.33
N GLY A 295 8.53 -6.01 6.18
CA GLY A 295 8.03 -5.62 7.50
C GLY A 295 6.64 -4.99 7.51
N GLY A 296 6.03 -4.77 6.34
CA GLY A 296 4.63 -4.37 6.22
C GLY A 296 4.30 -3.01 6.84
N ALA A 297 3.01 -2.75 7.04
CA ALA A 297 2.53 -1.49 7.60
C ALA A 297 2.86 -1.34 9.11
N LEU A 298 3.10 -2.43 9.82
CA LEU A 298 3.50 -2.41 11.25
C LEU A 298 4.93 -1.89 11.47
N ALA A 299 5.74 -1.82 10.41
CA ALA A 299 7.10 -1.29 10.44
C ALA A 299 7.22 0.10 9.80
N ALA A 300 6.40 0.39 8.78
CA ALA A 300 6.33 1.68 8.11
C ALA A 300 4.96 1.88 7.44
N HIS A 301 4.27 2.96 7.79
CA HIS A 301 2.91 3.25 7.30
C HIS A 301 2.72 4.73 6.94
N PRO A 302 3.37 5.21 5.86
CA PRO A 302 3.00 6.50 5.28
C PRO A 302 1.61 6.40 4.66
N VAL A 303 0.61 7.00 5.30
CA VAL A 303 -0.79 6.97 4.83
C VAL A 303 -0.86 7.55 3.42
N MET A 304 -1.55 6.88 2.50
CA MET A 304 -1.60 7.16 1.05
C MET A 304 -0.39 6.68 0.20
N ALA A 305 0.70 6.22 0.79
CA ALA A 305 1.79 5.58 0.03
C ALA A 305 1.97 4.10 0.38
N ALA A 306 1.44 3.65 1.52
CA ALA A 306 1.66 2.31 2.06
C ALA A 306 1.22 1.19 1.10
N GLY A 307 0.10 1.33 0.40
CA GLY A 307 -0.37 0.34 -0.57
C GLY A 307 0.54 0.27 -1.80
N LEU A 308 0.92 1.43 -2.36
CA LEU A 308 1.89 1.51 -3.45
C LEU A 308 3.24 0.88 -3.08
N ILE A 309 3.70 1.10 -1.84
CA ILE A 309 4.93 0.49 -1.31
C ILE A 309 4.81 -1.04 -1.29
N ARG A 310 3.66 -1.61 -0.88
CA ARG A 310 3.47 -3.07 -0.90
C ARG A 310 3.57 -3.64 -2.33
N ILE A 311 3.00 -2.94 -3.32
CA ILE A 311 3.13 -3.32 -4.74
C ILE A 311 4.58 -3.19 -5.21
N GLY A 312 5.26 -2.10 -4.85
CA GLY A 312 6.66 -1.85 -5.18
C GLY A 312 7.62 -2.87 -4.57
N GLU A 313 7.44 -3.24 -3.29
CA GLU A 313 8.24 -4.26 -2.60
C GLU A 313 8.05 -5.65 -3.24
N ALA A 314 6.81 -6.01 -3.58
CA ALA A 314 6.52 -7.25 -4.29
C ALA A 314 7.20 -7.27 -5.67
N ALA A 315 7.15 -6.17 -6.42
CA ALA A 315 7.84 -6.02 -7.70
C ALA A 315 9.37 -6.09 -7.54
N ALA A 316 9.94 -5.39 -6.56
CA ALA A 316 11.38 -5.38 -6.31
C ALA A 316 11.93 -6.76 -5.92
N ARG A 317 11.10 -7.63 -5.31
CA ARG A 317 11.47 -9.03 -5.05
C ARG A 317 11.53 -9.85 -6.34
N ILE A 318 10.61 -9.62 -7.27
CA ILE A 318 10.63 -10.25 -8.60
C ILE A 318 11.84 -9.79 -9.40
N HIS A 319 12.10 -8.48 -9.43
CA HIS A 319 13.24 -7.88 -10.15
C HIS A 319 14.58 -8.54 -9.74
N ARG A 320 14.79 -8.79 -8.44
CA ARG A 320 16.01 -9.42 -7.90
C ARG A 320 15.96 -10.95 -7.84
N GLY A 321 14.90 -11.58 -8.36
CA GLY A 321 14.73 -13.03 -8.33
C GLY A 321 14.56 -13.65 -6.94
N ALA A 322 14.09 -12.88 -5.95
CA ALA A 322 13.71 -13.39 -4.64
C ALA A 322 12.27 -13.95 -4.59
N SER A 323 11.50 -13.71 -5.65
CA SER A 323 10.14 -14.20 -5.89
C SER A 323 9.94 -14.42 -7.39
N ASP A 324 9.17 -15.43 -7.78
CA ASP A 324 8.70 -15.67 -9.14
C ASP A 324 7.21 -15.30 -9.29
N ARG A 325 6.41 -15.43 -8.20
CA ARG A 325 5.01 -14.97 -8.14
C ARG A 325 4.71 -14.33 -6.80
N ALA A 326 4.48 -13.02 -6.81
CA ALA A 326 4.16 -12.24 -5.62
C ALA A 326 2.72 -11.71 -5.65
N LEU A 327 2.11 -11.61 -4.46
CA LEU A 327 0.87 -10.89 -4.23
C LEU A 327 1.17 -9.58 -3.52
N ALA A 328 0.51 -8.51 -3.94
CA ALA A 328 0.45 -7.26 -3.19
C ALA A 328 -1.00 -6.89 -2.89
N HIS A 329 -1.21 -6.28 -1.74
CA HIS A 329 -2.53 -5.82 -1.28
C HIS A 329 -2.42 -4.40 -0.73
N ALA A 330 -3.43 -3.59 -1.00
CA ALA A 330 -3.61 -2.24 -0.49
C ALA A 330 -5.00 -2.10 0.14
N THR A 331 -5.11 -1.31 1.21
CA THR A 331 -6.38 -1.06 1.88
C THR A 331 -6.63 0.43 2.16
N SER A 332 -7.90 0.80 2.22
CA SER A 332 -8.36 2.11 2.67
C SER A 332 -9.66 1.99 3.45
N GLY A 333 -9.92 2.97 4.31
CA GLY A 333 -11.09 3.00 5.18
C GLY A 333 -11.01 2.04 6.39
N PRO A 334 -11.97 2.14 7.31
CA PRO A 334 -11.96 1.36 8.55
C PRO A 334 -12.21 -0.13 8.31
N CYS A 335 -11.46 -0.96 9.02
CA CYS A 335 -11.64 -2.42 9.05
C CYS A 335 -11.67 -3.03 7.63
N LEU A 336 -10.66 -2.74 6.80
CA LEU A 336 -10.54 -3.27 5.43
C LEU A 336 -11.77 -2.94 4.55
N GLN A 337 -12.29 -1.71 4.61
CA GLN A 337 -13.48 -1.34 3.82
C GLN A 337 -13.22 -1.38 2.31
N GLN A 338 -12.06 -0.91 1.88
CA GLN A 338 -11.66 -0.89 0.47
C GLN A 338 -10.40 -1.74 0.32
N ASN A 339 -10.38 -2.62 -0.67
CA ASN A 339 -9.25 -3.51 -0.89
C ASN A 339 -8.92 -3.60 -2.36
N LEU A 340 -7.62 -3.51 -2.66
CA LEU A 340 -7.05 -3.72 -3.98
C LEU A 340 -6.05 -4.87 -3.88
N VAL A 341 -6.11 -5.80 -4.83
CA VAL A 341 -5.22 -6.96 -4.91
C VAL A 341 -4.52 -6.96 -6.25
N VAL A 342 -3.21 -7.16 -6.24
CA VAL A 342 -2.36 -7.28 -7.44
C VAL A 342 -1.60 -8.61 -7.39
N VAL A 343 -1.60 -9.33 -8.50
CA VAL A 343 -0.73 -10.49 -8.73
C VAL A 343 0.36 -10.09 -9.71
N LEU A 344 1.61 -10.25 -9.28
CA LEU A 344 2.82 -9.94 -10.05
C LEU A 344 3.60 -11.22 -10.34
N GLU A 345 4.12 -11.36 -11.56
CA GLU A 345 4.94 -12.50 -11.97
C GLU A 345 6.17 -12.05 -12.76
N GLY A 346 7.31 -12.67 -12.46
CA GLY A 346 8.52 -12.50 -13.26
C GLY A 346 8.51 -13.41 -14.49
N ASP A 347 9.35 -13.10 -15.47
CA ASP A 347 9.61 -14.06 -16.55
C ASP A 347 10.15 -15.39 -15.97
N PRO A 348 9.83 -16.55 -16.59
CA PRO A 348 10.38 -17.85 -16.21
C PRO A 348 11.90 -17.84 -16.25
N ARG A 349 12.53 -18.59 -15.34
CA ARG A 349 13.99 -18.77 -15.32
C ARG A 349 14.44 -19.86 -16.26
#